data_AF-A0A955FDK4-F1
#
_entry.id   AF-A0A955FDK4-F1
#
_cell.length_a   1.000
_cell.length_b   1.000
_cell.length_c   1.000
_cell.angle_alpha   90.00
_cell.angle_beta   90.00
_cell.angle_gamma   90.00
#
_symmetry.space_group_name_H-M   'P 1'
#
loop_
_entity.id
_entity.type
_entity.pdbx_description
1 polymer ?
#
loop_
_entity_poly.entity_id
_entity_poly.type
_entity_poly.pdbx_seq_one_letter_code
_entity_poly.pdbx_strand_id
1 'polypeptide(L)'
;YNFEDAIIISRKLVEDDTLTSVHIVDYMIEVRETKLGPEIVTRDIPNVSEDALRHLDDDGIVRIGAEVHPGDILVGKITPKGEQELSSEERLLRAIFGEKAKEVRDTSQRMSNGKHGKVVGVKVFSRENGHELKAGVLMQIQVFVAQMRKISVGDKLGGRHGNKGVIARILPVEDMPFMEDGTPVDIVLNPLGVPSRMNIGQLFETHLGMAARALGMKVASPSFNGVPINKIQSLLKDAGLPEDGKQQLYDGRTGGAYKERTTVGSMYMIKLNHMVADKIHARSTGPYTMVTQQPLGGKAQNGGQRFGEMEVWALEAYGAANTLQEMLTIKSDDVYGRSKAYKSNIKKTEIVGPKVTESFNVLVKELQGLGLKVDLVASDQLVDAEAVLATNIHDEATHPSKVEAPTSAISDVDVTEEEAASGGFEFEDSEGHPITEEFSDDGAFVTATNDGDDDMTGTDEGEEV
;
A
#
# COMPACT_ATOMS: atom_id res chain seq x y z
N TYR A 1 -21.77 0.61 -13.81
CA TYR A 1 -20.37 0.41 -13.36
C TYR A 1 -19.33 0.82 -14.41
N ASN A 2 -19.71 1.07 -15.67
CA ASN A 2 -18.86 1.50 -16.77
C ASN A 2 -19.04 3.01 -17.11
N PHE A 3 -19.10 3.88 -16.09
CA PHE A 3 -19.21 5.33 -16.31
C PHE A 3 -17.94 5.87 -16.98
N GLU A 4 -18.09 6.78 -17.96
CA GLU A 4 -17.00 7.28 -18.81
C GLU A 4 -16.15 6.15 -19.43
N ASP A 5 -14.93 5.97 -18.93
CA ASP A 5 -13.95 5.00 -19.43
C ASP A 5 -13.76 3.79 -18.50
N ALA A 6 -14.63 3.63 -17.50
CA ALA A 6 -14.61 2.46 -16.64
C ALA A 6 -14.99 1.18 -17.42
N ILE A 7 -14.26 0.11 -17.14
CA ILE A 7 -14.46 -1.22 -17.76
C ILE A 7 -15.00 -2.18 -16.71
N ILE A 8 -15.95 -3.02 -17.12
CA ILE A 8 -16.41 -4.16 -16.33
C ILE A 8 -15.86 -5.42 -16.98
N ILE A 9 -15.33 -6.33 -16.17
CA ILE A 9 -14.82 -7.62 -16.63
C ILE A 9 -15.50 -8.78 -15.91
N SER A 10 -15.59 -9.91 -16.58
CA SER A 10 -16.04 -11.17 -16.00
C SER A 10 -14.95 -11.78 -15.10
N ARG A 11 -15.36 -12.37 -13.98
CA ARG A 11 -14.49 -13.14 -13.08
C ARG A 11 -13.83 -14.33 -13.79
N LYS A 12 -14.47 -14.87 -14.83
CA LYS A 12 -13.90 -15.90 -15.70
C LYS A 12 -12.48 -15.55 -16.18
N LEU A 13 -12.24 -14.30 -16.54
CA LEU A 13 -10.91 -13.85 -17.02
C LEU A 13 -9.81 -13.90 -15.94
N VAL A 14 -10.21 -13.88 -14.66
CA VAL A 14 -9.32 -14.00 -13.50
C VAL A 14 -9.06 -15.48 -13.18
N GLU A 15 -10.09 -16.31 -13.27
CA GLU A 15 -10.04 -17.75 -13.02
C GLU A 15 -9.23 -18.49 -14.09
N ASP A 16 -9.46 -18.16 -15.37
CA ASP A 16 -8.77 -18.74 -16.52
C ASP A 16 -7.34 -18.19 -16.74
N ASP A 17 -6.84 -17.34 -15.84
CA ASP A 17 -5.54 -16.67 -15.92
C ASP A 17 -5.26 -15.95 -17.26
N THR A 18 -6.32 -15.52 -17.96
CA THR A 18 -6.24 -14.96 -19.32
C THR A 18 -5.45 -13.65 -19.37
N LEU A 19 -5.53 -12.84 -18.30
CA LEU A 19 -4.83 -11.56 -18.17
C LEU A 19 -3.81 -11.57 -17.02
N THR A 20 -3.28 -12.74 -16.69
CA THR A 20 -2.25 -12.91 -15.66
C THR A 20 -0.86 -12.65 -16.26
N SER A 21 -0.04 -11.88 -15.55
CA SER A 21 1.32 -11.51 -15.98
C SER A 21 2.34 -11.86 -14.89
N VAL A 22 3.52 -12.32 -15.31
CA VAL A 22 4.64 -12.57 -14.39
C VAL A 22 5.55 -11.34 -14.35
N HIS A 23 5.75 -10.80 -13.15
CA HIS A 23 6.64 -9.66 -12.92
C HIS A 23 7.82 -10.11 -12.09
N ILE A 24 9.03 -9.88 -12.59
CA ILE A 24 10.27 -10.20 -11.87
C ILE A 24 10.90 -8.88 -11.45
N VAL A 25 11.14 -8.75 -10.15
CA VAL A 25 11.81 -7.60 -9.53
C VAL A 25 13.15 -8.09 -9.00
N ASP A 26 14.20 -7.35 -9.30
CA ASP A 26 15.51 -7.58 -8.72
C ASP A 26 15.76 -6.67 -7.52
N TYR A 27 16.28 -7.28 -6.45
CA TYR A 27 16.72 -6.61 -5.24
C TYR A 27 18.22 -6.75 -5.15
N MET A 28 18.92 -5.63 -5.05
CA MET A 28 20.38 -5.59 -5.09
C MET A 28 20.90 -4.97 -3.80
N ILE A 29 21.83 -5.67 -3.17
CA ILE A 29 22.57 -5.16 -2.01
C ILE A 29 24.06 -5.30 -2.23
N GLU A 30 24.79 -4.22 -1.92
CA GLU A 30 26.25 -4.19 -1.96
C GLU A 30 26.78 -4.33 -0.53
N VAL A 31 27.81 -5.16 -0.38
CA VAL A 31 28.60 -5.36 0.83
C VAL A 31 29.86 -4.54 0.69
N ARG A 32 30.03 -3.55 1.57
CA ARG A 32 31.08 -2.55 1.44
C ARG A 32 32.12 -2.66 2.53
N GLU A 33 33.33 -2.23 2.20
CA GLU A 33 34.36 -1.97 3.19
C GLU A 33 34.14 -0.57 3.79
N THR A 34 33.88 -0.51 5.10
CA THR A 34 33.72 0.75 5.82
C THR A 34 34.98 1.09 6.61
N LYS A 35 35.12 2.34 7.04
CA LYS A 35 36.25 2.77 7.89
C LYS A 35 36.32 2.03 9.23
N LEU A 36 35.18 1.53 9.72
CA LEU A 36 35.04 0.85 11.01
C LEU A 36 35.18 -0.67 10.88
N GLY A 37 35.30 -1.19 9.66
CA GLY A 37 35.37 -2.61 9.37
C GLY A 37 34.54 -2.99 8.14
N PRO A 38 34.73 -4.20 7.60
CA PRO A 38 33.92 -4.70 6.50
C PRO A 38 32.47 -4.96 6.95
N GLU A 39 31.51 -4.68 6.08
CA GLU A 39 30.16 -5.23 6.23
C GLU A 39 30.21 -6.74 5.98
N ILE A 40 29.39 -7.48 6.73
CA ILE A 40 29.37 -8.95 6.68
C ILE A 40 27.95 -9.41 6.35
N VAL A 41 27.84 -10.40 5.47
CA VAL A 41 26.58 -11.10 5.19
C VAL A 41 26.51 -12.29 6.12
N THR A 42 25.43 -12.39 6.90
CA THR A 42 25.27 -13.45 7.90
C THR A 42 23.80 -13.63 8.26
N ARG A 43 23.46 -14.84 8.71
CA ARG A 43 22.17 -15.17 9.31
C ARG A 43 22.04 -14.66 10.76
N ASP A 44 23.16 -14.41 11.46
CA ASP A 44 23.16 -13.89 12.83
C ASP A 44 22.95 -12.36 12.84
N ILE A 45 21.68 -11.95 12.85
CA ILE A 45 21.26 -10.55 12.79
C ILE A 45 20.80 -10.10 14.20
N PRO A 46 21.31 -8.98 14.73
CA PRO A 46 20.92 -8.49 16.05
C PRO A 46 19.44 -8.09 16.09
N ASN A 47 18.74 -8.43 17.19
CA ASN A 47 17.38 -8.01 17.50
C ASN A 47 16.33 -8.48 16.46
N VAL A 48 16.57 -9.63 15.83
CA VAL A 48 15.66 -10.26 14.88
C VAL A 48 15.24 -11.62 15.45
N SER A 49 13.95 -11.94 15.38
CA SER A 49 13.41 -13.24 15.83
C SER A 49 13.79 -14.38 14.87
N GLU A 50 13.83 -15.62 15.38
CA GLU A 50 14.13 -16.80 14.55
C GLU A 50 13.11 -16.97 13.40
N ASP A 51 11.84 -16.64 13.64
CA ASP A 51 10.79 -16.67 12.62
C ASP A 51 11.09 -15.78 11.42
N ALA A 52 11.72 -14.62 11.65
CA ALA A 52 12.11 -13.71 10.57
C ALA A 52 13.33 -14.21 9.77
N LEU A 53 14.09 -15.16 10.34
CA LEU A 53 15.25 -15.80 9.72
C LEU A 53 14.89 -17.10 8.98
N ARG A 54 13.64 -17.56 9.04
CA ARG A 54 13.17 -18.85 8.50
C ARG A 54 13.52 -19.08 7.02
N HIS A 55 13.57 -18.00 6.25
CA HIS A 55 13.77 -18.04 4.80
C HIS A 55 15.25 -17.94 4.39
N LEU A 56 16.15 -17.63 5.34
CA LEU A 56 17.58 -17.49 5.08
C LEU A 56 18.29 -18.85 5.13
N ASP A 57 19.29 -19.01 4.27
CA ASP A 57 20.30 -20.07 4.37
C ASP A 57 21.37 -19.73 5.43
N ASP A 58 22.34 -20.62 5.56
CA ASP A 58 23.41 -20.48 6.56
C ASP A 58 24.36 -19.31 6.27
N ASP A 59 24.43 -18.86 5.02
CA ASP A 59 25.21 -17.69 4.60
C ASP A 59 24.45 -16.38 4.86
N GLY A 60 23.17 -16.43 5.24
CA GLY A 60 22.32 -15.26 5.47
C GLY A 60 21.64 -14.74 4.21
N ILE A 61 21.51 -15.55 3.16
CA ILE A 61 20.83 -15.20 1.90
C ILE A 61 19.52 -15.97 1.79
N VAL A 62 18.50 -15.37 1.19
CA VAL A 62 17.21 -16.04 1.02
C VAL A 62 17.28 -17.25 0.10
N ARG A 63 16.63 -18.35 0.50
CA ARG A 63 16.58 -19.60 -0.27
C ARG A 63 15.76 -19.46 -1.54
N ILE A 64 16.23 -20.05 -2.65
CA ILE A 64 15.46 -20.13 -3.89
C ILE A 64 14.21 -20.99 -3.64
N GLY A 65 13.05 -20.48 -4.07
CA GLY A 65 11.76 -21.10 -3.86
C GLY A 65 11.02 -20.62 -2.61
N ALA A 66 11.65 -19.82 -1.75
CA ALA A 66 10.96 -19.21 -0.61
C ALA A 66 9.89 -18.21 -1.08
N GLU A 67 8.73 -18.24 -0.42
CA GLU A 67 7.68 -17.23 -0.58
C GLU A 67 7.91 -16.12 0.45
N VAL A 68 8.16 -14.92 -0.07
CA VAL A 68 8.54 -13.76 0.72
C VAL A 68 7.45 -12.69 0.70
N HIS A 69 7.18 -12.15 1.88
CA HIS A 69 6.20 -11.09 2.13
C HIS A 69 6.88 -9.78 2.54
N PRO A 70 6.16 -8.64 2.51
CA PRO A 70 6.70 -7.37 2.99
C PRO A 70 7.34 -7.48 4.37
N GLY A 71 8.58 -7.00 4.51
CA GLY A 71 9.34 -7.04 5.76
C GLY A 71 10.25 -8.26 5.96
N ASP A 72 10.02 -9.35 5.22
CA ASP A 72 10.91 -10.52 5.22
C ASP A 72 12.32 -10.12 4.75
N ILE A 73 13.33 -10.77 5.33
CA ILE A 73 14.74 -10.51 5.03
C ILE A 73 15.12 -11.30 3.78
N LEU A 74 15.63 -10.59 2.76
CA LEU A 74 16.15 -11.19 1.52
C LEU A 74 17.65 -11.48 1.64
N VAL A 75 18.39 -10.57 2.28
CA VAL A 75 19.83 -10.73 2.53
C VAL A 75 20.15 -10.12 3.89
N GLY A 76 20.60 -10.95 4.82
CA GLY A 76 21.10 -10.56 6.12
C GLY A 76 22.43 -9.84 5.99
N LYS A 77 22.47 -8.56 6.35
CA LYS A 77 23.68 -7.74 6.31
C LYS A 77 23.87 -7.01 7.63
N ILE A 78 25.07 -7.10 8.18
CA ILE A 78 25.46 -6.37 9.37
C ILE A 78 26.57 -5.37 9.05
N THR A 79 26.44 -4.16 9.60
CA THR A 79 27.46 -3.10 9.48
C THR A 79 28.04 -2.81 10.87
N PRO A 80 29.37 -2.79 11.04
CA PRO A 80 29.98 -2.41 12.30
C PRO A 80 29.58 -0.97 12.67
N LYS A 81 29.13 -0.79 13.92
CA LYS A 81 28.85 0.52 14.51
C LYS A 81 30.11 1.02 15.20
N GLY A 82 30.40 2.30 15.06
CA GLY A 82 31.35 2.95 15.96
C GLY A 82 30.75 3.05 17.36
N GLU A 83 31.57 3.33 18.36
CA GLU A 83 31.07 3.82 19.65
C GLU A 83 30.34 5.15 19.43
N GLN A 84 29.04 5.07 19.18
CA GLN A 84 28.17 6.23 19.33
C GLN A 84 27.92 6.44 20.81
N GLU A 85 27.94 7.70 21.24
CA GLU A 85 27.39 8.09 22.53
C GLU A 85 25.90 7.71 22.53
N LEU A 86 25.58 6.59 23.19
CA LEU A 86 24.21 6.17 23.41
C LEU A 86 23.46 7.31 24.11
N SER A 87 22.19 7.49 23.76
CA SER A 87 21.34 8.39 24.53
C SER A 87 21.28 7.92 25.99
N SER A 88 21.04 8.84 26.92
CA SER A 88 20.91 8.52 28.34
C SER A 88 19.84 7.44 28.58
N GLU A 89 18.76 7.48 27.79
CA GLU A 89 17.65 6.52 27.82
C GLU A 89 18.09 5.14 27.29
N GLU A 90 18.79 5.07 26.16
CA GLU A 90 19.31 3.80 25.62
C GLU A 90 20.35 3.17 26.55
N ARG A 91 21.18 4.00 27.18
CA ARG A 91 22.16 3.56 28.19
C ARG A 91 21.47 2.95 29.41
N LEU A 92 20.40 3.59 29.89
CA LEU A 92 19.59 3.08 31.00
C LEU A 92 18.91 1.76 30.63
N LEU A 93 18.28 1.69 29.45
CA LEU A 93 17.63 0.46 28.97
C LEU A 93 18.62 -0.70 28.92
N ARG A 94 19.83 -0.49 28.37
CA ARG A 94 20.88 -1.52 28.38
C ARG A 94 21.32 -1.93 29.78
N ALA A 95 21.41 -0.98 30.71
CA ALA A 95 21.77 -1.28 32.09
C ALA A 95 20.70 -2.13 32.79
N ILE A 96 19.42 -1.89 32.50
CA ILE A 96 18.29 -2.66 33.07
C ILE A 96 18.21 -4.06 32.48
N PHE A 97 18.27 -4.19 31.14
CA PHE A 97 18.08 -5.47 30.46
C PHE A 97 19.35 -6.32 30.37
N GLY A 98 20.50 -5.80 30.83
CA GLY A 98 21.78 -6.52 30.78
C GLY A 98 22.24 -6.85 29.36
N GLU A 99 21.66 -6.22 28.34
CA GLU A 99 22.03 -6.42 26.94
C GLU A 99 23.45 -5.89 26.72
N LYS A 100 24.40 -6.81 26.50
CA LYS A 100 25.73 -6.44 26.03
C LYS A 100 25.60 -5.64 24.72
N ALA A 101 26.38 -4.57 24.60
CA ALA A 101 26.41 -3.78 23.38
C ALA A 101 26.81 -4.66 22.19
N LYS A 102 25.85 -4.99 21.32
CA LYS A 102 26.18 -5.56 20.02
C LYS A 102 26.82 -4.47 19.18
N GLU A 103 28.07 -4.68 18.78
CA GLU A 103 28.90 -3.73 18.01
C GLU A 103 28.43 -3.56 16.55
N VAL A 104 27.32 -4.19 16.17
CA VAL A 104 26.86 -4.26 14.78
C VAL A 104 25.41 -3.76 14.64
N ARG A 105 25.10 -3.20 13.48
CA ARG A 105 23.75 -2.76 13.07
C ARG A 105 23.19 -3.69 12.02
N ASP A 106 21.91 -4.01 12.12
CA ASP A 106 21.16 -4.57 10.99
C ASP A 106 21.02 -3.53 9.85
N THR A 107 21.61 -3.85 8.70
CA THR A 107 21.49 -3.11 7.44
C THR A 107 21.03 -4.03 6.29
N SER A 108 20.30 -5.08 6.65
CA SER A 108 19.81 -6.13 5.76
C SER A 108 18.88 -5.61 4.67
N GLN A 109 18.92 -6.28 3.51
CA GLN A 109 17.94 -6.04 2.45
C GLN A 109 16.64 -6.73 2.83
N ARG A 110 15.57 -5.95 2.95
CA ARG A 110 14.21 -6.45 3.20
C ARG A 110 13.32 -6.32 1.99
N MET A 111 12.28 -7.13 1.95
CA MET A 111 11.23 -7.04 0.94
C MET A 111 10.48 -5.71 1.09
N SER A 112 10.37 -4.94 0.00
CA SER A 112 9.68 -3.65 0.02
C SER A 112 8.19 -3.80 0.32
N ASN A 113 7.63 -2.78 0.97
CA ASN A 113 6.20 -2.73 1.27
C ASN A 113 5.33 -2.88 0.00
N GLY A 114 4.27 -3.66 0.11
CA GLY A 114 3.31 -3.91 -0.98
C GLY A 114 3.78 -4.87 -2.08
N LYS A 115 5.00 -5.42 -1.98
CA LYS A 115 5.48 -6.47 -2.89
C LYS A 115 5.55 -7.80 -2.15
N HIS A 116 5.22 -8.87 -2.87
CA HIS A 116 5.39 -10.25 -2.43
C HIS A 116 5.74 -11.10 -3.64
N GLY A 117 6.23 -12.30 -3.41
CA GLY A 117 6.47 -13.24 -4.49
C GLY A 117 7.36 -14.39 -4.08
N LYS A 118 7.75 -15.17 -5.07
CA LYS A 118 8.63 -16.32 -4.90
C LYS A 118 10.03 -15.97 -5.37
N VAL A 119 11.04 -16.30 -4.57
CA VAL A 119 12.44 -16.16 -4.98
C VAL A 119 12.73 -17.15 -6.10
N VAL A 120 13.07 -16.66 -7.29
CA VAL A 120 13.35 -17.50 -8.47
C VAL A 120 14.83 -17.63 -8.77
N GLY A 121 15.66 -16.76 -8.21
CA GLY A 121 17.11 -16.84 -8.40
C GLY A 121 17.86 -15.89 -7.49
N VAL A 122 19.09 -16.25 -7.18
CA VAL A 122 20.06 -15.43 -6.45
C VAL A 122 21.35 -15.45 -7.25
N LYS A 123 21.95 -14.28 -7.45
CA LYS A 123 23.28 -14.13 -8.06
C LYS A 123 24.19 -13.41 -7.09
N VAL A 124 25.33 -14.02 -6.80
CA VAL A 124 26.36 -13.45 -5.94
C VAL A 124 27.56 -13.09 -6.81
N PHE A 125 27.93 -11.81 -6.81
CA PHE A 125 29.12 -11.30 -7.48
C PHE A 125 30.16 -10.96 -6.41
N SER A 126 31.30 -11.63 -6.44
CA SER A 126 32.44 -11.35 -5.56
C SER A 126 33.67 -10.96 -6.37
N ARG A 127 34.55 -10.14 -5.78
CA ARG A 127 35.83 -9.79 -6.39
C ARG A 127 36.75 -11.01 -6.52
N GLU A 128 36.64 -11.97 -5.60
CA GLU A 128 37.40 -13.22 -5.61
C GLU A 128 37.09 -14.08 -6.84
N ASN A 129 35.85 -14.05 -7.32
CA ASN A 129 35.41 -14.77 -8.53
C ASN A 129 35.75 -14.04 -9.84
N GLY A 130 36.57 -12.96 -9.78
CA GLY A 130 36.98 -12.20 -10.96
C GLY A 130 35.91 -11.25 -11.52
N HIS A 131 34.85 -10.96 -10.76
CA HIS A 131 33.85 -9.99 -11.17
C HIS A 131 34.33 -8.55 -10.95
N GLU A 132 34.06 -7.68 -11.92
CA GLU A 132 34.37 -6.26 -11.83
C GLU A 132 33.33 -5.54 -10.94
N LEU A 133 33.74 -5.19 -9.73
CA LEU A 133 32.91 -4.48 -8.75
C LEU A 133 33.42 -3.06 -8.53
N LYS A 134 32.51 -2.15 -8.14
CA LYS A 134 32.88 -0.76 -7.78
C LYS A 134 33.94 -0.75 -6.68
N ALA A 135 34.74 0.32 -6.64
CA ALA A 135 35.74 0.50 -5.59
C ALA A 135 35.08 0.49 -4.19
N GLY A 136 35.66 -0.27 -3.25
CA GLY A 136 35.13 -0.44 -1.89
C GLY A 136 33.95 -1.43 -1.75
N VAL A 137 33.50 -2.05 -2.84
CA VAL A 137 32.50 -3.13 -2.80
C VAL A 137 33.22 -4.48 -2.82
N LEU A 138 33.01 -5.28 -1.77
CA LEU A 138 33.59 -6.62 -1.60
C LEU A 138 32.76 -7.67 -2.35
N MET A 139 31.44 -7.58 -2.18
CA MET A 139 30.47 -8.50 -2.73
C MET A 139 29.18 -7.75 -3.08
N GLN A 140 28.47 -8.23 -4.10
CA GLN A 140 27.17 -7.73 -4.50
C GLN A 140 26.22 -8.91 -4.70
N ILE A 141 25.08 -8.87 -4.01
CA ILE A 141 24.07 -9.93 -4.04
C ILE A 141 22.83 -9.40 -4.73
N GLN A 142 22.36 -10.11 -5.74
CA GLN A 142 21.14 -9.80 -6.49
C GLN A 142 20.13 -10.94 -6.32
N VAL A 143 18.97 -10.62 -5.74
CA VAL A 143 17.86 -11.54 -5.50
C VAL A 143 16.74 -11.24 -6.48
N PHE A 144 16.31 -12.23 -7.26
CA PHE A 144 15.19 -12.14 -8.19
C PHE A 144 13.93 -12.69 -7.54
N VAL A 145 12.93 -11.84 -7.38
CA VAL A 145 11.62 -12.22 -6.86
C VAL A 145 10.59 -12.13 -7.98
N ALA A 146 9.96 -13.25 -8.30
CA ALA A 146 8.89 -13.32 -9.28
C ALA A 146 7.51 -13.25 -8.58
N GLN A 147 6.64 -12.43 -9.12
CA GLN A 147 5.26 -12.27 -8.68
C GLN A 147 4.32 -12.56 -9.84
N MET A 148 3.41 -13.51 -9.66
CA MET A 148 2.27 -13.66 -10.55
C MET A 148 1.23 -12.60 -10.21
N ARG A 149 0.86 -11.78 -11.19
CA ARG A 149 -0.11 -10.71 -11.03
C ARG A 149 -1.33 -11.00 -11.89
N LYS A 150 -2.38 -11.49 -11.23
CA LYS A 150 -3.71 -11.59 -11.84
C LYS A 150 -4.28 -10.19 -12.09
N ILE A 151 -5.26 -10.10 -12.98
CA ILE A 151 -5.94 -8.83 -13.26
C ILE A 151 -6.80 -8.41 -12.06
N SER A 152 -6.67 -7.15 -11.64
CA SER A 152 -7.36 -6.62 -10.46
C SER A 152 -8.19 -5.38 -10.78
N VAL A 153 -9.14 -5.03 -9.90
CA VAL A 153 -9.84 -3.74 -9.95
C VAL A 153 -8.80 -2.62 -9.84
N GLY A 154 -8.90 -1.60 -10.69
CA GLY A 154 -7.92 -0.51 -10.77
C GLY A 154 -6.82 -0.73 -11.82
N ASP A 155 -6.66 -1.94 -12.36
CA ASP A 155 -5.75 -2.17 -13.47
C ASP A 155 -6.29 -1.55 -14.77
N LYS A 156 -5.36 -1.10 -15.63
CA LYS A 156 -5.71 -0.43 -16.87
C LYS A 156 -5.65 -1.40 -18.06
N LEU A 157 -6.74 -1.48 -18.81
CA LEU A 157 -6.82 -2.18 -20.09
C LEU A 157 -6.86 -1.16 -21.25
N GLY A 158 -6.45 -1.61 -22.43
CA GLY A 158 -6.56 -0.83 -23.66
C GLY A 158 -6.79 -1.69 -24.89
N GLY A 159 -7.64 -1.23 -25.79
CA GLY A 159 -7.75 -1.78 -27.14
C GLY A 159 -6.77 -1.13 -28.12
N ARG A 160 -6.64 -1.73 -29.31
CA ARG A 160 -5.74 -1.25 -30.37
C ARG A 160 -6.17 0.09 -30.97
N HIS A 161 -7.44 0.46 -30.80
CA HIS A 161 -8.04 1.68 -31.32
C HIS A 161 -8.01 2.85 -30.31
N GLY A 162 -7.17 2.77 -29.28
CA GLY A 162 -6.98 3.84 -28.30
C GLY A 162 -8.07 3.94 -27.23
N ASN A 163 -9.06 3.04 -27.23
CA ASN A 163 -10.02 2.88 -26.13
C ASN A 163 -9.27 2.33 -24.91
N LYS A 164 -9.03 3.20 -23.91
CA LYS A 164 -8.34 2.84 -22.67
C LYS A 164 -9.29 3.03 -21.52
N GLY A 165 -9.22 2.13 -20.54
CA GLY A 165 -10.10 2.19 -19.39
C GLY A 165 -9.52 1.47 -18.18
N VAL A 166 -10.04 1.82 -17.03
CA VAL A 166 -9.67 1.20 -15.75
C VAL A 166 -10.77 0.22 -15.37
N ILE A 167 -10.40 -0.96 -14.88
CA ILE A 167 -11.37 -1.93 -14.39
C ILE A 167 -12.02 -1.38 -13.13
N ALA A 168 -13.33 -1.10 -13.21
CA ALA A 168 -14.09 -0.61 -12.07
C ALA A 168 -14.70 -1.75 -11.26
N ARG A 169 -15.09 -2.85 -11.90
CA ARG A 169 -15.66 -4.01 -11.23
C ARG A 169 -15.37 -5.31 -11.97
N ILE A 170 -15.12 -6.35 -11.19
CA ILE A 170 -15.07 -7.74 -11.64
C ILE A 170 -16.38 -8.39 -11.20
N LEU A 171 -17.24 -8.74 -12.15
CA LEU A 171 -18.53 -9.37 -11.86
C LEU A 171 -18.41 -10.90 -11.89
N PRO A 172 -19.15 -11.63 -11.03
CA PRO A 172 -19.35 -13.06 -11.20
C PRO A 172 -19.89 -13.40 -12.59
N VAL A 173 -19.66 -14.62 -13.06
CA VAL A 173 -20.02 -15.04 -14.42
C VAL A 173 -21.53 -15.06 -14.62
N GLU A 174 -22.26 -15.47 -13.59
CA GLU A 174 -23.72 -15.52 -13.48
C GLU A 174 -24.37 -14.12 -13.57
N ASP A 175 -23.66 -13.09 -13.15
CA ASP A 175 -24.13 -11.69 -13.15
C ASP A 175 -23.88 -10.99 -14.49
N MET A 176 -23.05 -11.57 -15.36
CA MET A 176 -22.69 -10.95 -16.63
C MET A 176 -23.84 -11.08 -17.63
N PRO A 177 -24.03 -10.08 -18.51
CA PRO A 177 -24.93 -10.22 -19.65
C PRO A 177 -24.58 -11.45 -20.48
N PHE A 178 -25.59 -12.22 -20.88
CA PHE A 178 -25.40 -13.44 -21.66
C PHE A 178 -26.23 -13.43 -22.94
N MET A 179 -25.78 -14.20 -23.93
CA MET A 179 -26.43 -14.36 -25.23
C MET A 179 -27.51 -15.46 -25.18
N GLU A 180 -28.33 -15.60 -26.23
CA GLU A 180 -29.40 -16.62 -26.33
C GLU A 180 -28.90 -18.06 -26.14
N ASP A 181 -27.63 -18.32 -26.47
CA ASP A 181 -26.97 -19.62 -26.30
C ASP A 181 -26.50 -19.89 -24.85
N GLY A 182 -26.72 -18.94 -23.93
CA GLY A 182 -26.26 -19.00 -22.55
C GLY A 182 -24.81 -18.54 -22.34
N THR A 183 -24.08 -18.18 -23.39
CA THR A 183 -22.68 -17.74 -23.28
C THR A 183 -22.61 -16.33 -22.69
N PRO A 184 -21.94 -16.12 -21.55
CA PRO A 184 -21.76 -14.81 -20.94
C PRO A 184 -20.69 -13.99 -21.67
N VAL A 185 -20.83 -12.66 -21.64
CA VAL A 185 -19.81 -11.75 -22.18
C VAL A 185 -18.61 -11.61 -21.22
N ASP A 186 -17.42 -11.44 -21.78
CA ASP A 186 -16.19 -11.33 -20.97
C ASP A 186 -15.92 -9.90 -20.47
N ILE A 187 -16.22 -8.89 -21.29
CA ILE A 187 -15.92 -7.47 -21.03
C ILE A 187 -17.10 -6.62 -21.48
N VAL A 188 -17.52 -5.65 -20.66
CA VAL A 188 -18.53 -4.65 -21.02
C VAL A 188 -17.89 -3.28 -21.10
N LEU A 189 -17.97 -2.67 -22.30
CA LEU A 189 -17.45 -1.34 -22.61
C LEU A 189 -18.58 -0.33 -22.72
N ASN A 190 -18.32 0.94 -22.38
CA ASN A 190 -19.28 2.01 -22.50
C ASN A 190 -19.37 2.52 -23.96
N PRO A 191 -20.56 2.52 -24.60
CA PRO A 191 -20.71 3.00 -25.97
C PRO A 191 -20.51 4.52 -26.11
N LEU A 192 -20.72 5.30 -25.05
CA LEU A 192 -20.64 6.78 -25.11
C LEU A 192 -19.24 7.29 -25.48
N GLY A 193 -18.21 6.51 -25.19
CA GLY A 193 -16.81 6.85 -25.48
C GLY A 193 -16.40 6.68 -26.94
N VAL A 194 -17.24 6.07 -27.79
CA VAL A 194 -16.91 5.77 -29.20
C VAL A 194 -17.19 6.96 -30.13
N PRO A 195 -18.40 7.57 -30.14
CA PRO A 195 -18.69 8.67 -31.05
C PRO A 195 -17.83 9.91 -30.80
N SER A 196 -17.59 10.25 -29.53
CA SER A 196 -16.81 11.42 -29.13
C SER A 196 -15.34 11.35 -29.54
N ARG A 197 -14.79 10.13 -29.67
CA ARG A 197 -13.37 9.88 -29.98
C ARG A 197 -13.10 9.51 -31.44
N MET A 198 -14.16 9.37 -32.25
CA MET A 198 -14.08 9.00 -33.67
C MET A 198 -13.28 7.72 -33.95
N ASN A 199 -13.21 6.79 -32.99
CA ASN A 199 -12.47 5.53 -33.11
C ASN A 199 -13.40 4.35 -33.47
N ILE A 200 -14.16 4.54 -34.55
CA ILE A 200 -15.16 3.57 -35.07
C ILE A 200 -14.53 2.23 -35.44
N GLY A 201 -13.22 2.20 -35.73
CA GLY A 201 -12.47 0.97 -36.04
C GLY A 201 -12.67 -0.15 -35.01
N GLN A 202 -12.87 0.19 -33.73
CA GLN A 202 -13.15 -0.82 -32.70
C GLN A 202 -14.46 -1.59 -32.93
N LEU A 203 -15.47 -0.95 -33.53
CA LEU A 203 -16.73 -1.60 -33.88
C LEU A 203 -16.54 -2.53 -35.08
N PHE A 204 -15.77 -2.11 -36.09
CA PHE A 204 -15.42 -2.97 -37.22
C PHE A 204 -14.60 -4.18 -36.79
N GLU A 205 -13.65 -3.99 -35.86
CA GLU A 205 -12.91 -5.08 -35.23
C GLU A 205 -13.85 -6.05 -34.50
N THR A 206 -14.81 -5.52 -33.73
CA THR A 206 -15.77 -6.33 -32.96
C THR A 206 -16.63 -7.20 -33.89
N HIS A 207 -17.18 -6.62 -34.95
CA HIS A 207 -18.02 -7.33 -35.92
C HIS A 207 -17.22 -8.39 -36.70
N LEU A 208 -16.08 -8.00 -37.26
CA LEU A 208 -15.22 -8.90 -38.02
C LEU A 208 -14.66 -10.02 -37.13
N GLY A 209 -14.26 -9.69 -35.90
CA GLY A 209 -13.76 -10.66 -34.92
C GLY A 209 -14.83 -11.66 -34.48
N MET A 210 -16.10 -11.24 -34.42
CA MET A 210 -17.20 -12.15 -34.15
C MET A 210 -17.42 -13.14 -35.29
N ALA A 211 -17.55 -12.64 -36.52
CA ALA A 211 -17.69 -13.49 -37.70
C ALA A 211 -16.50 -14.46 -37.84
N ALA A 212 -15.29 -13.97 -37.60
CA ALA A 212 -14.07 -14.76 -37.65
C ALA A 212 -14.06 -15.89 -36.61
N ARG A 213 -14.50 -15.60 -35.37
CA ARG A 213 -14.61 -16.60 -34.30
C ARG A 213 -15.65 -17.67 -34.63
N ALA A 214 -16.82 -17.28 -35.12
CA ALA A 214 -17.89 -18.22 -35.47
C ALA A 214 -17.51 -19.14 -36.65
N LEU A 215 -16.80 -18.60 -37.65
CA LEU A 215 -16.31 -19.37 -38.81
C LEU A 215 -14.99 -20.13 -38.56
N GLY A 216 -14.38 -19.97 -37.37
CA GLY A 216 -13.10 -20.60 -37.04
C GLY A 216 -11.91 -20.09 -37.87
N MET A 217 -11.97 -18.86 -38.38
CA MET A 217 -10.94 -18.28 -39.24
C MET A 217 -10.10 -17.21 -38.54
N LYS A 218 -8.85 -17.04 -38.96
CA LYS A 218 -8.01 -15.89 -38.59
C LYS A 218 -8.04 -14.87 -39.71
N VAL A 219 -8.20 -13.60 -39.34
CA VAL A 219 -8.29 -12.49 -40.29
C VAL A 219 -7.13 -11.54 -40.09
N ALA A 220 -6.54 -11.09 -41.20
CA ALA A 220 -5.60 -9.98 -41.23
C ALA A 220 -6.21 -8.87 -42.10
N SER A 221 -6.31 -7.67 -41.53
CA SER A 221 -6.76 -6.47 -42.24
C SER A 221 -5.58 -5.50 -42.34
N PRO A 222 -5.02 -5.27 -43.55
CA PRO A 222 -4.01 -4.23 -43.76
C PRO A 222 -4.51 -2.85 -43.33
N SER A 223 -3.62 -1.99 -42.83
CA SER A 223 -4.01 -0.69 -42.21
C SER A 223 -4.75 0.26 -43.16
N PHE A 224 -4.34 0.32 -44.43
CA PHE A 224 -4.91 1.24 -45.43
C PHE A 224 -5.66 0.52 -46.56
N ASN A 225 -5.73 -0.81 -46.51
CA ASN A 225 -6.49 -1.63 -47.45
C ASN A 225 -7.29 -2.67 -46.65
N GLY A 226 -8.23 -2.15 -45.86
CA GLY A 226 -9.01 -2.94 -44.92
C GLY A 226 -10.15 -3.71 -45.55
N VAL A 227 -10.82 -4.52 -44.74
CA VAL A 227 -12.01 -5.28 -45.17
C VAL A 227 -13.19 -4.31 -45.38
N PRO A 228 -13.82 -4.30 -46.57
CA PRO A 228 -14.98 -3.44 -46.82
C PRO A 228 -16.19 -3.89 -46.00
N ILE A 229 -17.06 -2.96 -45.62
CA ILE A 229 -18.24 -3.20 -44.76
C ILE A 229 -19.13 -4.31 -45.34
N ASN A 230 -19.38 -4.29 -46.65
CA ASN A 230 -20.20 -5.30 -47.34
C ASN A 230 -19.65 -6.72 -47.15
N LYS A 231 -18.31 -6.87 -47.07
CA LYS A 231 -17.68 -8.15 -46.82
C LYS A 231 -17.81 -8.58 -45.36
N ILE A 232 -17.77 -7.64 -44.42
CA ILE A 232 -18.04 -7.92 -42.99
C ILE A 232 -19.49 -8.41 -42.83
N GLN A 233 -20.44 -7.73 -43.47
CA GLN A 233 -21.86 -8.13 -43.46
C GLN A 233 -22.07 -9.52 -44.08
N SER A 234 -21.44 -9.82 -45.21
CA SER A 234 -21.53 -11.17 -45.81
C SER A 234 -20.95 -12.23 -44.88
N LEU A 235 -19.82 -11.96 -44.23
CA LEU A 235 -19.20 -12.91 -43.30
C LEU A 235 -20.06 -13.13 -42.05
N LEU A 236 -20.74 -12.09 -41.54
CA LEU A 236 -21.70 -12.24 -40.44
C LEU A 236 -22.86 -13.14 -40.86
N LYS A 237 -23.40 -12.93 -42.07
CA LYS A 237 -24.47 -13.77 -42.63
C LYS A 237 -24.04 -15.22 -42.81
N ASP A 238 -22.84 -15.44 -43.37
CA ASP A 238 -22.26 -16.78 -43.56
C ASP A 238 -22.05 -17.50 -42.21
N ALA A 239 -21.79 -16.73 -41.14
CA ALA A 239 -21.67 -17.21 -39.77
C ALA A 239 -23.02 -17.47 -39.07
N GLY A 240 -24.15 -17.20 -39.73
CA GLY A 240 -25.49 -17.28 -39.12
C GLY A 240 -25.79 -16.15 -38.11
N LEU A 241 -25.01 -15.07 -38.14
CA LEU A 241 -25.16 -13.92 -37.25
C LEU A 241 -25.90 -12.77 -37.95
N PRO A 242 -26.55 -11.88 -37.18
CA PRO A 242 -27.21 -10.70 -37.75
C PRO A 242 -26.23 -9.76 -38.48
N GLU A 243 -26.64 -9.27 -39.66
CA GLU A 243 -25.81 -8.39 -40.51
C GLU A 243 -25.49 -7.03 -39.85
N ASP A 244 -26.27 -6.63 -38.84
CA ASP A 244 -26.04 -5.41 -38.04
C ASP A 244 -25.00 -5.60 -36.91
N GLY A 245 -24.51 -6.82 -36.70
CA GLY A 245 -23.54 -7.14 -35.64
C GLY A 245 -24.10 -7.04 -34.22
N LYS A 246 -25.43 -6.94 -34.08
CA LYS A 246 -26.11 -6.86 -32.78
C LYS A 246 -26.74 -8.20 -32.42
N GLN A 247 -26.86 -8.48 -31.14
CA GLN A 247 -27.56 -9.66 -30.64
C GLN A 247 -28.45 -9.28 -29.46
N GLN A 248 -29.44 -10.13 -29.20
CA GLN A 248 -30.23 -10.02 -27.99
C GLN A 248 -29.38 -10.48 -26.80
N LEU A 249 -29.27 -9.63 -25.79
CA LEU A 249 -28.63 -9.98 -24.52
C LEU A 249 -29.71 -10.11 -23.43
N TYR A 250 -29.41 -10.93 -22.44
CA TYR A 250 -30.21 -11.13 -21.25
C TYR A 250 -29.40 -10.68 -20.03
N ASP A 251 -30.11 -10.12 -19.06
CA ASP A 251 -29.53 -9.72 -17.79
C ASP A 251 -29.28 -10.96 -16.92
N GLY A 252 -28.03 -11.20 -16.54
CA GLY A 252 -27.64 -12.33 -15.69
C GLY A 252 -28.34 -12.37 -14.33
N ARG A 253 -28.75 -11.20 -13.82
CA ARG A 253 -29.36 -11.08 -12.49
C ARG A 253 -30.85 -11.36 -12.48
N THR A 254 -31.55 -10.92 -13.51
CA THR A 254 -33.03 -11.00 -13.59
C THR A 254 -33.50 -12.09 -14.56
N GLY A 255 -32.64 -12.53 -15.47
CA GLY A 255 -33.00 -13.41 -16.58
C GLY A 255 -33.81 -12.72 -17.69
N GLY A 256 -34.17 -11.44 -17.51
CA GLY A 256 -34.94 -10.68 -18.49
C GLY A 256 -34.11 -10.27 -19.70
N ALA A 257 -34.72 -10.24 -20.88
CA ALA A 257 -34.09 -9.69 -22.08
C ALA A 257 -33.91 -8.16 -21.94
N TYR A 258 -32.75 -7.64 -22.34
CA TYR A 258 -32.57 -6.19 -22.47
C TYR A 258 -33.50 -5.63 -23.55
N LYS A 259 -33.95 -4.39 -23.37
CA LYS A 259 -34.91 -3.73 -24.27
C LYS A 259 -34.41 -3.60 -25.72
N GLU A 260 -33.11 -3.39 -25.89
CA GLU A 260 -32.48 -3.13 -27.19
C GLU A 260 -31.41 -4.19 -27.49
N ARG A 261 -31.30 -4.56 -28.76
CA ARG A 261 -30.21 -5.44 -29.24
C ARG A 261 -28.88 -4.70 -29.15
N THR A 262 -27.87 -5.38 -28.61
CA THR A 262 -26.57 -4.79 -28.28
C THR A 262 -25.49 -5.36 -29.19
N THR A 263 -24.51 -4.54 -29.58
CA THR A 263 -23.34 -5.01 -30.35
C THR A 263 -22.48 -5.91 -29.48
N VAL A 264 -22.25 -7.14 -29.95
CA VAL A 264 -21.41 -8.13 -29.29
C VAL A 264 -20.39 -8.63 -30.29
N GLY A 265 -19.19 -8.96 -29.84
CA GLY A 265 -18.20 -9.58 -30.71
C GLY A 265 -16.86 -9.79 -30.04
N SER A 266 -15.84 -10.05 -30.86
CA SER A 266 -14.50 -10.36 -30.37
C SER A 266 -13.56 -9.17 -30.63
N MET A 267 -13.16 -8.49 -29.56
CA MET A 267 -12.21 -7.38 -29.59
C MET A 267 -10.88 -7.80 -28.94
N TYR A 268 -9.76 -7.34 -29.50
CA TYR A 268 -8.44 -7.57 -28.91
C TYR A 268 -8.12 -6.53 -27.84
N MET A 269 -8.14 -6.97 -26.58
CA MET A 269 -7.84 -6.13 -25.41
C MET A 269 -6.47 -6.47 -24.81
N ILE A 270 -5.75 -5.44 -24.38
CA ILE A 270 -4.37 -5.53 -23.86
C ILE A 270 -4.34 -5.06 -22.41
N LYS A 271 -3.71 -5.84 -21.53
CA LYS A 271 -3.35 -5.39 -20.17
C LYS A 271 -2.15 -4.45 -20.25
N LEU A 272 -2.32 -3.21 -19.79
CA LEU A 272 -1.25 -2.22 -19.82
C LEU A 272 -0.37 -2.34 -18.58
N ASN A 273 0.90 -1.93 -18.70
CA ASN A 273 1.80 -1.80 -17.55
C ASN A 273 1.46 -0.56 -16.70
N HIS A 274 0.23 -0.53 -16.20
CA HIS A 274 -0.35 0.48 -15.33
C HIS A 274 -1.26 -0.23 -14.32
N MET A 275 -0.63 -1.04 -13.46
CA MET A 275 -1.33 -1.80 -12.44
C MET A 275 -1.58 -0.96 -11.19
N VAL A 276 -2.66 -1.26 -10.48
CA VAL A 276 -3.01 -0.57 -9.24
C VAL A 276 -1.99 -0.82 -8.13
N ALA A 277 -1.46 -2.04 -8.04
CA ALA A 277 -0.50 -2.45 -7.01
C ALA A 277 0.78 -1.59 -7.00
N ASP A 278 1.21 -1.13 -8.18
CA ASP A 278 2.38 -0.27 -8.30
C ASP A 278 2.06 1.20 -7.99
N LYS A 279 0.80 1.62 -8.10
CA LYS A 279 0.37 3.01 -7.91
C LYS A 279 -0.12 3.32 -6.51
N ILE A 280 -0.69 2.35 -5.80
CA ILE A 280 -1.15 2.58 -4.43
C ILE A 280 0.03 2.91 -3.53
N HIS A 281 -0.09 4.00 -2.78
CA HIS A 281 0.91 4.46 -1.83
C HIS A 281 0.22 5.17 -0.68
N ALA A 282 0.61 4.84 0.54
CA ALA A 282 0.12 5.47 1.75
C ALA A 282 1.30 5.68 2.69
N ARG A 283 1.30 6.83 3.37
CA ARG A 283 2.33 7.21 4.33
C ARG A 283 1.64 7.75 5.58
N SER A 284 2.08 7.28 6.74
CA SER A 284 1.80 7.90 8.03
C SER A 284 2.98 8.78 8.42
N THR A 285 4.06 8.17 8.92
CA THR A 285 5.36 8.80 9.14
C THR A 285 6.41 8.22 8.20
N GLY A 286 7.56 8.87 8.07
CA GLY A 286 8.60 8.44 7.16
C GLY A 286 9.84 9.31 7.22
N PRO A 287 10.80 9.10 6.31
CA PRO A 287 12.02 9.90 6.26
C PRO A 287 11.73 11.34 5.79
N TYR A 288 12.65 12.22 6.17
CA TYR A 288 12.63 13.65 5.90
C TYR A 288 13.93 14.08 5.20
N THR A 289 13.87 15.19 4.47
CA THR A 289 15.06 15.84 3.90
C THR A 289 15.93 16.40 5.02
N MET A 290 17.25 16.35 4.85
CA MET A 290 18.18 16.87 5.86
C MET A 290 18.12 18.40 5.97
N VAL A 291 17.91 19.09 4.85
CA VAL A 291 17.96 20.56 4.77
C VAL A 291 16.62 21.17 5.15
N THR A 292 15.56 20.86 4.39
CA THR A 292 14.25 21.51 4.57
C THR A 292 13.37 20.83 5.62
N GLN A 293 13.79 19.69 6.18
CA GLN A 293 13.01 18.87 7.11
C GLN A 293 11.63 18.43 6.61
N GLN A 294 11.36 18.55 5.30
CA GLN A 294 10.12 18.13 4.68
C GLN A 294 10.10 16.63 4.39
N PRO A 295 8.92 15.99 4.38
CA PRO A 295 8.76 14.62 3.89
C PRO A 295 9.47 14.38 2.55
N LEU A 296 10.28 13.32 2.45
CA LEU A 296 10.88 12.94 1.16
C LEU A 296 9.81 12.71 0.08
N GLY A 297 10.17 12.90 -1.18
CA GLY A 297 9.29 12.65 -2.32
C GLY A 297 9.38 11.21 -2.83
N GLY A 298 8.27 10.69 -3.36
CA GLY A 298 8.25 9.45 -4.13
C GLY A 298 8.04 8.17 -3.31
N LYS A 299 7.31 7.22 -3.91
CA LYS A 299 6.93 5.94 -3.28
C LYS A 299 8.13 5.10 -2.82
N ALA A 300 9.22 5.09 -3.59
CA ALA A 300 10.41 4.28 -3.28
C ALA A 300 11.09 4.69 -1.96
N GLN A 301 10.94 5.95 -1.55
CA GLN A 301 11.51 6.50 -0.31
C GLN A 301 10.48 6.58 0.82
N ASN A 302 9.32 5.92 0.67
CA ASN A 302 8.17 6.10 1.55
C ASN A 302 7.79 7.60 1.68
N GLY A 303 7.78 8.29 0.55
CA GLY A 303 7.64 9.73 0.47
C GLY A 303 6.21 10.25 0.72
N GLY A 304 6.09 11.52 1.05
CA GLY A 304 4.81 12.21 1.19
C GLY A 304 4.22 12.60 -0.17
N GLN A 305 2.92 12.88 -0.18
CA GLN A 305 2.27 13.53 -1.32
C GLN A 305 2.57 15.02 -1.29
N ARG A 306 2.84 15.61 -2.45
CA ARG A 306 3.04 17.06 -2.55
C ARG A 306 1.68 17.75 -2.40
N PHE A 307 1.59 18.64 -1.43
CA PHE A 307 0.54 19.64 -1.31
C PHE A 307 1.05 20.92 -1.97
N GLY A 308 0.54 21.23 -3.17
CA GLY A 308 1.04 22.31 -4.00
C GLY A 308 0.30 23.63 -3.77
N GLU A 309 0.78 24.66 -4.46
CA GLU A 309 0.18 26.00 -4.52
C GLU A 309 -1.32 25.96 -4.87
N MET A 310 -1.70 25.17 -5.88
CA MET A 310 -3.09 25.09 -6.31
C MET A 310 -3.99 24.45 -5.24
N GLU A 311 -3.48 23.47 -4.50
CA GLU A 311 -4.22 22.86 -3.40
C GLU A 311 -4.30 23.78 -2.17
N VAL A 312 -3.27 24.61 -1.93
CA VAL A 312 -3.31 25.67 -0.92
C VAL A 312 -4.44 26.65 -1.22
N TRP A 313 -4.51 27.17 -2.45
CA TRP A 313 -5.58 28.08 -2.86
C TRP A 313 -6.98 27.47 -2.71
N ALA A 314 -7.10 26.15 -2.95
CA ALA A 314 -8.36 25.46 -2.71
C ALA A 314 -8.78 25.54 -1.24
N LEU A 315 -7.88 25.27 -0.28
CA LEU A 315 -8.19 25.37 1.15
C LEU A 315 -8.45 26.80 1.61
N GLU A 316 -7.71 27.77 1.06
CA GLU A 316 -7.94 29.20 1.31
C GLU A 316 -9.34 29.63 0.86
N ALA A 317 -9.77 29.19 -0.34
CA ALA A 317 -11.11 29.48 -0.86
C ALA A 317 -12.23 28.88 0.00
N TYR A 318 -11.99 27.72 0.63
CA TYR A 318 -12.92 27.13 1.60
C TYR A 318 -12.90 27.82 2.97
N GLY A 319 -11.93 28.70 3.25
CA GLY A 319 -11.72 29.26 4.59
C GLY A 319 -11.23 28.23 5.62
N ALA A 320 -10.63 27.13 5.16
CA ALA A 320 -10.18 26.03 6.00
C ALA A 320 -8.81 26.33 6.67
N ALA A 321 -8.78 27.37 7.51
CA ALA A 321 -7.55 27.91 8.10
C ALA A 321 -6.75 26.86 8.90
N ASN A 322 -7.42 26.12 9.80
CA ASN A 322 -6.75 25.12 10.63
C ASN A 322 -6.20 23.95 9.80
N THR A 323 -6.97 23.48 8.80
CA THR A 323 -6.53 22.40 7.90
C THR A 323 -5.31 22.83 7.08
N LEU A 324 -5.32 24.07 6.58
CA LEU A 324 -4.19 24.61 5.83
C LEU A 324 -2.95 24.76 6.73
N GLN A 325 -3.13 25.33 7.93
CA GLN A 325 -2.06 25.46 8.91
C GLN A 325 -1.46 24.09 9.26
N GLU A 326 -2.29 23.08 9.48
CA GLU A 326 -1.88 21.71 9.78
C GLU A 326 -1.02 21.10 8.66
N MET A 327 -1.45 21.26 7.40
CA MET A 327 -0.74 20.74 6.22
C MET A 327 0.64 21.40 6.05
N LEU A 328 0.74 22.69 6.35
CA LEU A 328 1.98 23.46 6.21
C LEU A 328 2.95 23.29 7.39
N THR A 329 2.49 22.82 8.55
CA THR A 329 3.29 22.75 9.79
C THR A 329 3.49 21.32 10.28
N ILE A 330 2.60 20.82 11.16
CA ILE A 330 2.75 19.55 11.88
C ILE A 330 2.77 18.31 10.98
N LYS A 331 2.20 18.40 9.76
CA LYS A 331 2.24 17.32 8.77
C LYS A 331 3.47 17.39 7.84
N SER A 332 4.27 18.46 7.93
CA SER A 332 5.41 18.72 7.05
C SER A 332 6.70 18.90 7.87
N ASP A 333 7.11 20.13 8.12
CA ASP A 333 8.46 20.54 8.53
C ASP A 333 8.52 21.19 9.91
N ASP A 334 7.42 21.24 10.67
CA ASP A 334 7.49 21.52 12.10
C ASP A 334 8.04 20.28 12.83
N VAL A 335 9.36 20.26 13.05
CA VAL A 335 10.10 19.12 13.63
C VAL A 335 9.59 18.75 15.02
N TYR A 336 9.27 19.77 15.82
CA TYR A 336 8.78 19.60 17.18
C TYR A 336 7.30 19.28 17.21
N GLY A 337 6.51 20.04 16.45
CA GLY A 337 5.07 19.90 16.32
C GLY A 337 4.67 18.53 15.80
N ARG A 338 5.36 17.98 14.79
CA ARG A 338 5.06 16.64 14.26
C ARG A 338 5.28 15.53 15.28
N SER A 339 6.36 15.63 16.07
CA SER A 339 6.70 14.64 17.11
C SER A 339 5.69 14.68 18.26
N LYS A 340 5.27 15.88 18.65
CA LYS A 340 4.19 16.09 19.61
C LYS A 340 2.85 15.63 19.09
N ALA A 341 2.48 15.96 17.86
CA ALA A 341 1.23 15.54 17.24
C ALA A 341 1.13 14.00 17.20
N TYR A 342 2.22 13.32 16.85
CA TYR A 342 2.28 11.87 16.92
C TYR A 342 2.04 11.33 18.35
N LYS A 343 2.69 11.94 19.35
CA LYS A 343 2.51 11.57 20.77
C LYS A 343 1.11 11.87 21.29
N SER A 344 0.52 13.00 20.91
CA SER A 344 -0.86 13.39 21.22
C SER A 344 -1.85 12.41 20.63
N ASN A 345 -1.66 11.98 19.37
CA ASN A 345 -2.50 10.98 18.74
C ASN A 345 -2.46 9.63 19.47
N ILE A 346 -1.27 9.18 19.90
CA ILE A 346 -1.14 7.95 20.70
C ILE A 346 -1.84 8.09 22.05
N LYS A 347 -1.64 9.22 22.73
CA LYS A 347 -2.22 9.49 24.05
C LYS A 347 -3.70 9.91 24.01
N LYS A 348 -4.28 10.08 22.81
CA LYS A 348 -5.61 10.66 22.60
C LYS A 348 -5.79 12.02 23.30
N THR A 349 -4.73 12.82 23.37
CA THR A 349 -4.77 14.20 23.89
C THR A 349 -4.87 15.19 22.75
N GLU A 350 -5.30 16.42 23.05
CA GLU A 350 -5.38 17.47 22.04
C GLU A 350 -4.00 17.78 21.43
N ILE A 351 -4.00 18.13 20.14
CA ILE A 351 -2.79 18.53 19.44
C ILE A 351 -2.50 19.98 19.81
N VAL A 352 -1.35 20.21 20.44
CA VAL A 352 -0.89 21.56 20.79
C VAL A 352 -0.51 22.28 19.50
N GLY A 353 -0.88 23.57 19.41
CA GLY A 353 -0.72 24.39 18.21
C GLY A 353 0.71 24.44 17.65
N PRO A 354 0.84 24.69 16.34
CA PRO A 354 2.10 24.57 15.61
C PRO A 354 3.10 25.67 15.98
N LYS A 355 4.39 25.34 15.82
CA LYS A 355 5.48 26.31 15.90
C LYS A 355 5.85 26.83 14.50
N VAL A 356 6.87 27.69 14.47
CA VAL A 356 7.48 28.17 13.22
C VAL A 356 8.05 26.99 12.42
N THR A 357 7.86 27.01 11.11
CA THR A 357 8.31 25.94 10.21
C THR A 357 9.81 25.99 9.96
N GLU A 358 10.44 24.83 9.77
CA GLU A 358 11.88 24.80 9.50
C GLU A 358 12.23 25.44 8.15
N SER A 359 11.35 25.34 7.14
CA SER A 359 11.57 26.02 5.87
C SER A 359 11.67 27.55 6.03
N PHE A 360 10.94 28.14 6.99
CA PHE A 360 11.06 29.57 7.29
C PHE A 360 12.41 29.89 7.97
N ASN A 361 12.86 29.04 8.90
CA ASN A 361 14.16 29.20 9.54
C ASN A 361 15.30 29.14 8.51
N VAL A 362 15.23 28.18 7.58
CA VAL A 362 16.17 28.06 6.46
C VAL A 362 16.15 29.31 5.58
N LEU A 363 14.96 29.82 5.22
CA LEU A 363 14.81 31.04 4.44
C LEU A 363 15.49 32.25 5.10
N VAL A 364 15.28 32.44 6.41
CA VAL A 364 15.92 33.53 7.17
C VAL A 364 17.44 33.41 7.10
N LYS A 365 17.98 32.20 7.26
CA LYS A 365 19.43 31.95 7.19
C LYS A 365 19.99 32.14 5.78
N GLU A 366 19.25 31.78 4.73
CA GLU A 366 19.64 32.04 3.34
C GLU A 366 19.69 33.54 3.03
N LEU A 367 18.70 34.32 3.49
CA LEU A 367 18.71 35.78 3.34
C LEU A 367 19.88 36.43 4.10
N GLN A 368 20.14 35.98 5.33
CA GLN A 368 21.29 36.44 6.11
C GLN A 368 22.63 36.08 5.45
N GLY A 369 22.72 34.92 4.79
CA GLY A 369 23.89 34.52 4.00
C GLY A 369 24.20 35.46 2.82
N LEU A 370 23.19 36.19 2.33
CA LEU A 370 23.35 37.25 1.33
C LEU A 370 23.70 38.62 1.93
N GLY A 371 23.81 38.73 3.25
CA GLY A 371 24.02 39.98 3.96
C GLY A 371 22.73 40.81 4.16
N LEU A 372 21.56 40.19 4.00
CA LEU A 372 20.27 40.85 4.26
C LEU A 372 19.85 40.59 5.72
N LYS A 373 19.62 41.67 6.49
CA LYS A 373 19.10 41.58 7.85
C LYS A 373 17.59 41.33 7.81
N VAL A 374 17.13 40.34 8.57
CA VAL A 374 15.71 39.98 8.71
C VAL A 374 15.32 40.17 10.18
N ASP A 375 14.40 41.10 10.44
CA ASP A 375 13.88 41.37 11.78
C ASP A 375 12.41 40.95 11.84
N LEU A 376 12.00 40.32 12.94
CA LEU A 376 10.61 40.01 13.26
C LEU A 376 10.01 41.18 14.05
N VAL A 377 8.85 41.67 13.61
CA VAL A 377 8.16 42.79 14.27
C VAL A 377 7.04 42.23 15.13
N ALA A 378 7.15 42.40 16.45
CA ALA A 378 6.06 42.12 17.38
C ALA A 378 5.74 43.40 18.17
N SER A 379 4.52 43.94 18.01
CA SER A 379 3.99 45.04 18.82
C SER A 379 4.96 46.23 19.02
N ASP A 380 5.45 46.80 17.92
CA ASP A 380 6.42 47.91 17.84
C ASP A 380 7.85 47.64 18.36
N GLN A 381 8.18 46.40 18.72
CA GLN A 381 9.55 45.98 18.99
C GLN A 381 10.12 45.22 17.79
N LEU A 382 11.28 45.68 17.32
CA LEU A 382 12.09 44.97 16.34
C LEU A 382 12.92 43.93 17.09
N VAL A 383 12.63 42.65 16.85
CA VAL A 383 13.40 41.54 17.40
C VAL A 383 14.17 40.91 16.25
N ASP A 384 15.48 40.78 16.41
CA ASP A 384 16.30 40.08 15.42
C ASP A 384 15.79 38.65 15.27
N ALA A 385 15.49 38.24 14.04
CA ALA A 385 15.01 36.88 13.77
C ALA A 385 16.00 35.83 14.28
N GLU A 386 17.30 36.12 14.27
CA GLU A 386 18.33 35.23 14.80
C GLU A 386 18.21 35.00 16.31
N ALA A 387 17.87 36.04 17.08
CA ALA A 387 17.69 35.93 18.51
C ALA A 387 16.47 35.04 18.85
N VAL A 388 15.37 35.18 18.08
CA VAL A 388 14.17 34.35 18.26
C VAL A 388 14.40 32.90 17.85
N LEU A 389 15.15 32.68 16.77
CA LEU A 389 15.55 31.34 16.35
C LEU A 389 16.41 30.66 17.42
N ALA A 390 17.39 31.39 17.98
CA ALA A 390 18.25 30.87 19.05
C ALA A 390 17.47 30.54 20.33
N THR A 391 16.47 31.35 20.71
CA THR A 391 15.59 31.03 21.85
C THR A 391 14.68 29.85 21.57
N ASN A 392 14.12 29.72 20.36
CA ASN A 392 13.30 28.57 20.00
C ASN A 392 14.10 27.26 20.06
N ILE A 393 15.35 27.27 19.59
CA ILE A 393 16.27 26.14 19.69
C ILE A 393 16.61 25.82 21.16
N HIS A 394 16.78 26.84 22.00
CA HIS A 394 17.03 26.66 23.44
C HIS A 394 15.81 26.10 24.19
N ASP A 395 14.60 26.55 23.87
CA ASP A 395 13.35 26.01 24.42
C ASP A 395 13.06 24.59 23.89
N GLU A 396 13.50 24.28 22.67
CA GLU A 396 13.51 22.92 22.11
C GLU A 396 14.47 21.99 22.87
N ALA A 397 15.62 22.51 23.34
CA ALA A 397 16.60 21.75 24.13
C ALA A 397 16.23 21.62 25.62
N THR A 398 15.50 22.59 26.18
CA THR A 398 15.18 22.66 27.63
C THR A 398 13.82 22.07 28.01
N HIS A 399 13.00 21.66 27.04
CA HIS A 399 11.82 20.83 27.27
C HIS A 399 11.99 19.36 26.82
N PRO A 400 12.94 18.58 27.39
CA PRO A 400 12.78 17.15 27.41
C PRO A 400 11.51 16.84 28.20
N SER A 401 10.74 15.85 27.76
CA SER A 401 9.51 15.47 28.46
C SER A 401 9.83 15.23 29.93
N LYS A 402 9.26 16.05 30.83
CA LYS A 402 9.13 15.64 32.22
C LYS A 402 8.32 14.35 32.18
N VAL A 403 8.98 13.25 32.48
CA VAL A 403 8.31 12.04 32.89
C VAL A 403 7.69 12.41 34.23
N GLU A 404 6.40 12.68 34.25
CA GLU A 404 5.65 12.46 35.49
C GLU A 404 5.74 10.96 35.70
N ALA A 405 6.72 10.55 36.51
CA ALA A 405 6.71 9.23 37.08
C ALA A 405 5.37 9.13 37.79
N PRO A 406 4.49 8.16 37.45
CA PRO A 406 3.38 7.88 38.32
C PRO A 406 3.99 7.62 39.69
N THR A 407 3.63 8.45 40.66
CA THR A 407 3.98 8.19 42.07
C THR A 407 3.64 6.74 42.32
N SER A 408 4.65 5.95 42.64
CA SER A 408 4.49 4.57 43.06
C SER A 408 3.62 4.61 44.30
N ALA A 409 2.32 4.34 44.13
CA ALA A 409 1.54 3.74 45.19
C ALA A 409 2.12 2.33 45.34
N ILE A 410 3.16 2.22 46.17
CA ILE A 410 3.59 0.94 46.70
C ILE A 410 2.42 0.51 47.57
N SER A 411 1.53 -0.31 47.01
CA SER A 411 0.71 -1.17 47.83
C SER A 411 1.65 -2.23 48.38
N ASP A 412 1.78 -2.27 49.71
CA ASP A 412 2.47 -3.34 50.44
C ASP A 412 1.71 -4.68 50.28
N VAL A 413 1.77 -5.26 49.08
CA VAL A 413 1.34 -6.63 48.83
C VAL A 413 2.62 -7.43 48.60
N ASP A 414 3.01 -8.14 49.65
CA ASP A 414 4.14 -9.06 49.69
C ASP A 414 3.77 -10.31 48.88
N VAL A 415 4.08 -10.33 47.59
CA VAL A 415 3.79 -11.47 46.71
C VAL A 415 4.89 -12.50 46.87
N THR A 416 4.70 -13.44 47.78
CA THR A 416 5.52 -14.66 47.86
C THR A 416 5.24 -15.59 46.68
N GLU A 417 6.26 -16.30 46.20
CA GLU A 417 6.26 -17.16 45.00
C GLU A 417 5.17 -18.26 44.96
N GLU A 418 4.41 -18.48 46.04
CA GLU A 418 3.31 -19.46 46.08
C GLU A 418 1.97 -18.96 45.50
N GLU A 419 1.70 -17.64 45.41
CA GLU A 419 0.41 -17.14 44.88
C GLU A 419 0.37 -16.95 43.37
N ALA A 420 1.52 -16.93 42.69
CA ALA A 420 1.60 -16.76 41.23
C ALA A 420 1.13 -18.01 40.44
N ALA A 421 0.93 -19.15 41.10
CA ALA A 421 0.62 -20.42 40.48
C ALA A 421 -0.87 -20.81 40.47
N SER A 422 -1.76 -20.03 41.10
CA SER A 422 -3.18 -20.41 41.24
C SER A 422 -4.23 -19.35 40.88
N GLY A 423 -3.85 -18.20 40.31
CA GLY A 423 -4.80 -17.15 39.90
C GLY A 423 -5.09 -17.17 38.40
N GLY A 424 -6.25 -17.70 37.99
CA GLY A 424 -6.78 -17.49 36.65
C GLY A 424 -7.12 -16.01 36.43
N PHE A 425 -6.62 -15.41 35.37
CA PHE A 425 -6.99 -14.06 34.96
C PHE A 425 -8.39 -14.09 34.32
N GLU A 426 -9.39 -13.48 34.95
CA GLU A 426 -10.70 -13.21 34.33
C GLU A 426 -10.64 -11.86 33.59
N PHE A 427 -11.10 -11.83 32.33
CA PHE A 427 -11.26 -10.60 31.56
C PHE A 427 -12.69 -10.08 31.73
N GLU A 428 -12.85 -8.80 32.04
CA GLU A 428 -14.16 -8.12 32.06
C GLU A 428 -14.34 -7.22 30.83
N ASP A 429 -15.58 -7.07 30.36
CA ASP A 429 -15.92 -6.12 29.29
C ASP A 429 -16.08 -4.67 29.80
N SER A 430 -16.42 -3.73 28.90
CA SER A 430 -16.52 -2.31 29.23
C SER A 430 -17.67 -1.93 30.18
N GLU A 431 -18.56 -2.88 30.51
CA GLU A 431 -19.63 -2.69 31.49
C GLU A 431 -19.42 -3.52 32.78
N GLY A 432 -18.28 -4.21 32.89
CA GLY A 432 -17.85 -4.90 34.12
C GLY A 432 -18.42 -6.30 34.28
N HIS A 433 -18.71 -7.00 33.18
CA HIS A 433 -19.13 -8.40 33.21
C HIS A 433 -17.98 -9.35 32.83
N PRO A 434 -17.78 -10.47 33.56
CA PRO A 434 -16.70 -11.42 33.29
C PRO A 434 -16.98 -12.24 32.02
N ILE A 435 -15.96 -12.32 31.15
CA ILE A 435 -15.97 -13.06 29.89
C ILE A 435 -15.35 -14.44 30.15
N THR A 436 -16.13 -15.50 29.95
CA THR A 436 -15.64 -16.90 30.04
C THR A 436 -15.43 -17.45 28.63
N GLU A 437 -14.20 -17.86 28.31
CA GLU A 437 -13.86 -18.58 27.07
C GLU A 437 -13.83 -20.09 27.33
N GLU A 438 -14.75 -20.86 26.73
CA GLU A 438 -14.59 -22.31 26.61
C GLU A 438 -13.98 -22.67 25.25
N PHE A 439 -12.80 -23.30 25.27
CA PHE A 439 -12.17 -23.90 24.09
C PHE A 439 -12.79 -25.28 23.81
N SER A 440 -13.30 -25.50 22.60
CA SER A 440 -13.58 -26.84 22.07
C SER A 440 -12.55 -27.22 21.00
N ASP A 441 -12.18 -28.51 20.97
CA ASP A 441 -11.00 -29.08 20.30
C ASP A 441 -11.08 -29.13 18.75
N ASP A 442 -11.97 -28.35 18.13
CA ASP A 442 -12.16 -28.30 16.68
C ASP A 442 -12.37 -26.85 16.18
N GLY A 443 -11.36 -25.99 16.37
CA GLY A 443 -10.96 -24.92 15.43
C GLY A 443 -11.98 -23.92 14.83
N ALA A 444 -13.18 -23.74 15.36
CA ALA A 444 -14.17 -22.78 14.83
C ALA A 444 -14.85 -21.94 15.93
N PHE A 445 -14.84 -20.61 15.74
CA PHE A 445 -15.44 -19.61 16.64
C PHE A 445 -16.96 -19.51 16.40
N VAL A 446 -17.79 -19.70 17.44
CA VAL A 446 -19.24 -19.47 17.38
C VAL A 446 -19.68 -18.66 18.59
N THR A 447 -20.25 -17.48 18.36
CA THR A 447 -20.88 -16.64 19.41
C THR A 447 -22.31 -17.11 19.67
N ALA A 448 -22.63 -17.55 20.89
CA ALA A 448 -23.99 -17.84 21.33
C ALA A 448 -24.42 -16.82 22.40
N THR A 449 -25.46 -16.05 22.13
CA THR A 449 -26.16 -15.21 23.13
C THR A 449 -27.23 -16.06 23.80
N ASN A 450 -27.16 -16.21 25.12
CA ASN A 450 -28.09 -16.98 25.92
C ASN A 450 -29.10 -16.03 26.59
N ASP A 451 -30.26 -15.82 25.96
CA ASP A 451 -31.40 -15.14 26.60
C ASP A 451 -32.14 -16.18 27.46
N GLY A 452 -32.12 -15.98 28.77
CA GLY A 452 -32.80 -16.83 29.76
C GLY A 452 -34.29 -16.53 29.86
N ASP A 453 -35.07 -17.62 29.94
CA ASP A 453 -36.48 -17.67 30.28
C ASP A 453 -36.80 -16.97 31.61
N ASP A 454 -37.87 -16.17 31.61
CA ASP A 454 -38.60 -15.77 32.82
C ASP A 454 -40.03 -16.34 32.76
N ASP A 455 -40.35 -17.08 33.82
CA ASP A 455 -41.54 -17.86 34.09
C ASP A 455 -42.77 -16.96 34.28
N MET A 456 -43.85 -17.17 33.52
CA MET A 456 -45.18 -16.69 33.89
C MET A 456 -46.25 -17.76 33.65
N THR A 457 -46.87 -18.11 34.76
CA THR A 457 -47.94 -19.06 35.01
C THR A 457 -49.15 -18.90 34.07
N GLY A 458 -49.74 -20.04 33.68
CA GLY A 458 -50.75 -20.13 32.64
C GLY A 458 -52.19 -19.81 33.03
N THR A 459 -53.07 -19.93 32.02
CA THR A 459 -54.41 -20.50 32.07
C THR A 459 -54.90 -20.76 30.64
N ASP A 460 -55.73 -21.78 30.55
CA ASP A 460 -56.33 -22.44 29.38
C ASP A 460 -57.43 -21.61 28.68
N GLU A 461 -57.95 -22.15 27.57
CA GLU A 461 -59.11 -21.73 26.76
C GLU A 461 -58.83 -20.56 25.79
N GLY A 462 -59.18 -20.57 24.49
CA GLY A 462 -60.25 -21.24 23.76
C GLY A 462 -60.94 -20.19 22.86
N GLU A 463 -61.26 -20.57 21.62
CA GLU A 463 -62.19 -19.93 20.66
C GLU A 463 -61.77 -18.73 19.78
N GLU A 464 -62.02 -18.96 18.47
CA GLU A 464 -62.61 -18.08 17.42
C GLU A 464 -62.33 -16.55 17.48
N VAL A 465 -61.80 -15.91 16.43
CA VAL A 465 -62.47 -15.50 15.17
C VAL A 465 -61.40 -14.99 14.20
#